data_AF-A0A5R2MZF8-F1
#
_entry.id   AF-A0A5R2MZF8-F1
#
_cell.length_a   1.000
_cell.length_b   1.000
_cell.length_c   1.000
_cell.angle_alpha   90.00
_cell.angle_beta   90.00
_cell.angle_gamma   90.00
#
_symmetry.space_group_name_H-M   'P 1'
#
loop_
_entity.id
_entity.type
_entity.pdbx_description
1 polymer ?
#
loop_
_entity_poly.entity_id
_entity_poly.type
_entity_poly.pdbx_seq_one_letter_code
_entity_poly.pdbx_strand_id
1 'polypeptide(L)'
;MLWSKSILFASAAMLALGAATAHAENMPKRIGYVTNYATHEWYQNVIKGMKAHGKELGIEVEVQDANLDIAKQVAAAEDFIAKGVDVLIITPRNEEGV
;
A
#
# COMPACT_ATOMS: atom_id res chain seq x y z
N MET A 1 44.16 -20.92 -43.45
CA MET A 1 43.63 -21.49 -42.20
C MET A 1 44.14 -20.67 -41.03
N LEU A 2 43.49 -19.55 -40.73
CA LEU A 2 43.60 -18.87 -39.44
C LEU A 2 42.19 -18.36 -39.07
N TRP A 3 41.81 -18.72 -37.86
CA TRP A 3 40.46 -18.84 -37.33
C TRP A 3 39.96 -17.48 -36.83
N SER A 4 38.70 -17.17 -37.17
CA SER A 4 37.92 -16.00 -36.75
C SER A 4 37.98 -15.73 -35.24
N LYS A 5 38.60 -14.62 -34.84
CA LYS A 5 38.63 -14.11 -33.46
C LYS A 5 37.49 -13.13 -33.10
N SER A 6 36.45 -13.01 -33.93
CA SER A 6 35.51 -11.88 -33.83
C SER A 6 34.13 -12.18 -33.22
N ILE A 7 33.92 -13.32 -32.53
CA ILE A 7 32.57 -13.71 -32.03
C ILE A 7 32.54 -13.78 -30.49
N LEU A 8 33.00 -12.75 -29.78
CA LEU A 8 33.04 -12.78 -28.30
C LEU A 8 32.58 -11.49 -27.61
N PHE A 9 31.74 -10.68 -28.25
CA PHE A 9 31.19 -9.47 -27.61
C PHE A 9 29.67 -9.28 -27.72
N ALA A 10 28.91 -10.25 -28.24
CA ALA A 10 27.46 -10.08 -28.42
C ALA A 10 26.57 -10.68 -27.31
N SER A 11 27.12 -11.42 -26.35
CA SER A 11 26.28 -12.22 -25.42
C SER A 11 25.98 -11.57 -24.06
N ALA A 12 26.55 -10.40 -23.75
CA ALA A 12 26.30 -9.75 -22.45
C ALA A 12 25.08 -8.80 -22.44
N ALA A 13 24.56 -8.40 -23.60
CA ALA A 13 23.46 -7.44 -23.69
C ALA A 13 22.06 -8.06 -23.51
N MET A 14 21.91 -9.38 -23.66
CA MET A 14 20.60 -10.05 -23.60
C MET A 14 20.17 -10.46 -22.18
N LEU A 15 21.04 -10.41 -21.18
CA LEU A 15 20.70 -10.72 -19.78
C LEU A 15 20.12 -9.53 -19.01
N ALA A 16 20.16 -8.32 -19.56
CA ALA A 16 19.63 -7.13 -18.91
C ALA A 16 18.11 -6.91 -19.11
N LEU A 17 17.47 -7.59 -20.08
CA LEU A 17 16.04 -7.39 -20.38
C LEU A 17 15.10 -8.34 -19.63
N GLY A 18 15.60 -9.44 -19.06
CA GLY A 18 14.77 -10.44 -18.38
C GLY A 18 14.40 -10.11 -16.93
N ALA A 19 15.09 -9.14 -16.30
CA ALA A 19 14.87 -8.77 -14.90
C ALA A 19 13.82 -7.64 -14.72
N ALA A 20 13.37 -7.01 -15.80
CA ALA A 20 12.48 -5.86 -15.75
C ALA A 20 10.98 -6.22 -15.76
N THR A 21 10.63 -7.50 -15.85
CA THR A 21 9.25 -7.98 -15.64
C THR A 21 9.06 -8.54 -14.24
N ALA A 22 9.72 -7.95 -13.24
CA ALA A 22 9.27 -8.08 -11.87
C ALA A 22 7.82 -7.56 -11.85
N HIS A 23 6.89 -8.47 -11.56
CA HIS A 23 5.45 -8.23 -11.50
C HIS A 23 5.15 -6.78 -11.05
N ALA A 24 4.59 -5.98 -11.96
CA ALA A 24 3.77 -4.86 -11.53
C ALA A 24 2.52 -5.48 -10.89
N GLU A 25 2.64 -5.95 -9.65
CA GLU A 25 1.46 -6.22 -8.84
C GLU A 25 0.68 -4.91 -8.78
N ASN A 26 -0.64 -4.99 -9.03
CA ASN A 26 -1.53 -3.84 -8.99
C ASN A 26 -1.56 -3.28 -7.56
N MET A 27 -0.57 -2.49 -7.21
CA MET A 27 -0.46 -1.81 -5.93
C MET A 27 -1.67 -0.88 -5.78
N PRO A 28 -2.32 -0.87 -4.60
CA PRO A 28 -3.44 0.02 -4.36
C PRO A 28 -2.97 1.46 -4.55
N LYS A 29 -3.84 2.30 -5.12
CA LYS A 29 -3.61 3.74 -5.24
C LYS A 29 -4.18 4.49 -4.06
N ARG A 30 -5.25 3.98 -3.44
CA ARG A 30 -5.99 4.64 -2.37
C ARG A 30 -6.34 3.66 -1.27
N ILE A 31 -5.93 3.98 -0.05
CA ILE A 31 -6.22 3.23 1.17
C ILE A 31 -7.04 4.11 2.11
N GLY A 32 -8.17 3.57 2.59
CA GLY A 32 -8.92 4.13 3.71
C GLY A 32 -8.56 3.39 5.00
N TYR A 33 -8.22 4.11 6.06
CA TYR A 33 -7.96 3.54 7.38
C TYR A 33 -8.92 4.11 8.42
N VAL A 34 -9.72 3.23 9.04
CA VAL A 34 -10.55 3.57 10.20
C VAL A 34 -9.82 3.13 11.47
N THR A 35 -9.39 4.09 12.29
CA THR A 35 -8.77 3.81 13.59
C THR A 35 -9.81 3.95 14.70
N ASN A 36 -9.71 3.14 15.75
CA ASN A 36 -10.63 3.23 16.88
C ASN A 36 -10.37 4.45 17.78
N TYR A 37 -9.12 4.89 17.95
CA TYR A 37 -8.77 5.99 18.85
C TYR A 37 -7.49 6.73 18.46
N ALA A 38 -7.59 7.73 17.58
CA ALA A 38 -6.41 8.40 17.00
C ALA A 38 -5.57 9.23 17.98
N THR A 39 -6.09 9.55 19.18
CA THR A 39 -5.37 10.37 20.16
C THR A 39 -4.36 9.56 20.99
N HIS A 40 -4.47 8.23 21.01
CA HIS A 40 -3.50 7.38 21.69
C HIS A 40 -2.21 7.25 20.88
N GLU A 41 -1.06 7.43 21.54
CA GLU A 41 0.26 7.53 20.90
C GLU A 41 0.59 6.35 19.99
N TRP A 42 0.21 5.14 20.38
CA TRP A 42 0.32 3.95 19.53
C TRP A 42 -0.25 4.17 18.12
N TYR A 43 -1.50 4.66 18.01
CA TYR A 43 -2.14 4.85 16.72
C TYR A 43 -1.58 6.06 15.97
N GLN A 44 -1.11 7.09 16.67
CA GLN A 44 -0.39 8.20 16.03
C GLN A 44 0.88 7.70 15.32
N ASN A 45 1.62 6.80 15.96
CA ASN A 45 2.81 6.18 15.37
C ASN A 45 2.48 5.25 14.20
N VAL A 46 1.40 4.46 14.30
CA VAL A 46 0.90 3.64 13.19
C VAL A 46 0.50 4.52 11.99
N ILE A 47 -0.28 5.57 12.22
CA ILE A 47 -0.72 6.51 11.17
C ILE A 47 0.48 7.18 10.51
N LYS A 48 1.47 7.61 11.30
CA LYS A 48 2.70 8.22 10.79
C LYS A 48 3.48 7.25 9.89
N GLY A 49 3.68 6.01 10.34
CA GLY A 49 4.37 4.99 9.56
C GLY A 49 3.65 4.65 8.26
N MET A 50 2.33 4.45 8.33
CA MET A 50 1.49 4.13 7.18
C MET A 50 1.50 5.26 6.14
N LYS A 51 1.38 6.53 6.55
CA LYS A 51 1.46 7.68 5.64
C LYS A 51 2.85 7.86 5.04
N ALA A 52 3.91 7.64 5.82
CA ALA A 52 5.28 7.75 5.34
C ALA A 52 5.55 6.69 4.25
N HIS A 53 5.20 5.43 4.52
CA HIS A 53 5.41 4.36 3.56
C HIS A 53 4.49 4.47 2.34
N GLY A 54 3.22 4.85 2.55
CA GLY A 54 2.30 5.14 1.44
C GLY A 54 2.87 6.19 0.49
N LYS A 55 3.47 7.27 1.03
CA LYS A 55 4.14 8.29 0.22
C LYS A 55 5.32 7.74 -0.58
N GLU A 56 6.15 6.88 0.00
CA GLU A 56 7.27 6.23 -0.69
C GLU A 56 6.79 5.37 -1.89
N LEU A 57 5.63 4.75 -1.73
CA LEU A 57 5.04 3.85 -2.72
C LEU A 57 4.08 4.55 -3.70
N GLY A 58 3.78 5.84 -3.51
CA GLY A 58 2.81 6.58 -4.31
C GLY A 58 1.35 6.17 -4.05
N ILE A 59 1.05 5.75 -2.83
CA ILE A 59 -0.26 5.32 -2.34
C ILE A 59 -0.84 6.43 -1.45
N GLU A 60 -2.05 6.89 -1.76
CA GLU A 60 -2.80 7.82 -0.93
C GLU A 60 -3.38 7.09 0.28
N VAL A 61 -3.13 7.61 1.49
CA VAL A 61 -3.67 7.05 2.74
C VAL A 61 -4.52 8.11 3.45
N GLU A 62 -5.83 7.89 3.47
CA GLU A 62 -6.79 8.70 4.23
C GLU A 62 -7.14 7.98 5.54
N VAL A 63 -7.28 8.74 6.62
CA VAL A 63 -7.54 8.20 7.96
C VAL A 63 -8.76 8.87 8.57
N GLN A 64 -9.67 8.07 9.12
CA GLN A 64 -10.78 8.53 9.95
C GLN A 64 -10.70 7.95 11.35
N ASP A 65 -10.90 8.80 12.36
CA ASP A 65 -10.95 8.42 13.76
C ASP A 65 -12.39 8.13 14.16
N ALA A 66 -12.66 6.88 14.56
CA ALA A 66 -13.95 6.51 15.11
C ALA A 66 -14.16 7.11 16.51
N ASN A 67 -13.11 7.60 17.17
CA ASN A 67 -13.13 8.20 18.51
C ASN A 67 -13.91 7.33 19.50
N LEU A 68 -13.60 6.05 19.49
CA LEU A 68 -14.26 5.06 20.32
C LEU A 68 -15.78 5.15 20.11
N ASP A 69 -16.28 5.08 18.89
CA ASP A 69 -17.72 5.04 18.61
C ASP A 69 -17.96 4.05 17.46
N ILE A 70 -18.75 3.00 17.71
CA ILE A 70 -19.03 1.95 16.73
C ILE A 70 -19.85 2.50 15.57
N ALA A 71 -20.81 3.38 15.83
CA ALA A 71 -21.62 3.97 14.76
C ALA A 71 -20.74 4.84 13.85
N LYS A 72 -19.78 5.58 14.42
CA LYS A 72 -18.79 6.31 13.62
C LYS A 72 -17.84 5.40 12.86
N GLN A 73 -17.43 4.27 13.44
CA GLN A 73 -16.59 3.30 12.76
C GLN A 73 -17.27 2.73 11.52
N VAL A 74 -18.55 2.34 11.65
CA VAL A 74 -19.36 1.84 10.53
C VAL A 74 -19.54 2.92 9.47
N ALA A 75 -19.95 4.13 9.87
CA ALA A 75 -20.13 5.24 8.93
C ALA A 75 -18.83 5.61 8.18
N ALA A 76 -17.68 5.57 8.87
CA ALA A 76 -16.37 5.80 8.25
C ALA A 76 -16.00 4.71 7.24
N ALA A 77 -16.29 3.45 7.56
CA ALA A 77 -16.09 2.33 6.64
C ALA A 77 -16.98 2.47 5.38
N GLU A 78 -18.26 2.80 5.56
CA GLU A 78 -19.20 3.06 4.46
C GLU A 78 -18.77 4.24 3.58
N ASP A 79 -18.27 5.32 4.18
CA ASP A 79 -17.73 6.47 3.45
C ASP A 79 -16.51 6.08 2.61
N PHE A 80 -15.59 5.27 3.14
CA PHE A 80 -14.46 4.77 2.36
C PHE A 80 -14.87 3.84 1.21
N ILE A 81 -15.86 2.97 1.44
CA ILE A 81 -16.43 2.12 0.39
C ILE A 81 -17.06 2.98 -0.71
N ALA A 82 -17.86 3.98 -0.33
CA ALA A 82 -18.48 4.90 -1.28
C ALA A 82 -17.46 5.74 -2.05
N LYS A 83 -16.34 6.13 -1.40
CA LYS A 83 -15.19 6.80 -2.02
C LYS A 83 -14.41 5.89 -2.98
N GLY A 84 -14.66 4.58 -3.00
CA GLY A 84 -13.96 3.63 -3.86
C GLY A 84 -12.46 3.53 -3.53
N VAL A 85 -12.12 3.37 -2.26
CA VAL A 85 -10.75 2.98 -1.88
C VAL A 85 -10.44 1.57 -2.40
N ASP A 86 -9.19 1.33 -2.79
CA ASP A 86 -8.76 0.00 -3.24
C ASP A 86 -8.65 -0.98 -2.06
N VAL A 87 -8.31 -0.45 -0.88
CA VAL A 87 -8.20 -1.21 0.37
C VAL A 87 -8.81 -0.41 1.52
N LEU A 88 -9.62 -1.09 2.32
CA LEU A 88 -10.12 -0.60 3.60
C LEU A 88 -9.41 -1.33 4.74
N ILE A 89 -8.76 -0.59 5.63
CA ILE A 89 -8.13 -1.10 6.86
C ILE A 89 -8.97 -0.61 8.04
N ILE A 90 -9.26 -1.49 8.99
CA ILE A 90 -10.03 -1.15 10.19
C ILE A 90 -9.28 -1.68 11.40
N THR A 91 -9.01 -0.81 12.37
CA THR A 91 -8.72 -1.22 13.75
C THR A 91 -10.02 -1.25 14.51
N PRO A 92 -10.58 -2.44 14.81
CA PRO A 92 -11.87 -2.53 15.49
C PRO A 92 -11.79 -2.00 16.92
N ARG A 93 -12.92 -1.44 17.38
CA ARG A 93 -13.11 -1.09 18.79
C ARG A 93 -13.57 -2.29 19.63
N ASN A 94 -14.46 -3.13 19.10
CA ASN A 94 -14.96 -4.38 19.68
C ASN A 94 -15.42 -5.35 18.56
N GLU A 95 -15.90 -6.54 18.93
CA GLU A 95 -16.43 -7.55 18.00
C GLU A 95 -17.69 -7.14 17.23
N GLU A 96 -18.46 -6.16 17.71
CA GLU A 96 -19.63 -5.66 16.98
C GLU A 96 -19.25 -4.84 15.73
N GLY A 97 -18.00 -4.36 15.70
CA GLY A 97 -17.49 -3.51 14.63
C GLY A 97 -16.76 -4.23 13.50
N VAL A 98 -16.69 -5.57 13.51
CA VAL A 98 -16.00 -6.42 12.49
C VAL A 98 -16.66 -7.77 12.29
#